data_AF-E3L8E2-F1
#
_entry.id   AF-E3L8E2-F1
#
_cell.length_a   1.000
_cell.length_b   1.000
_cell.length_c   1.000
_cell.angle_alpha   90.00
_cell.angle_beta   90.00
_cell.angle_gamma   90.00
#
_symmetry.space_group_name_H-M   'P 1'
#
loop_
_entity.id
_entity.type
_entity.pdbx_description
1 polymer ?
#
loop_
_entity_poly.entity_id
_entity_poly.type
_entity_poly.pdbx_seq_one_letter_code
_entity_poly.pdbx_strand_id
1 'polypeptide(L)'
;MVTFQLLGLYQNEAAVTHSSTAYNELMQESPKVSSILGKMFCKIANVAFSENQELMTEYSIPSIGHPDFDIPIREDNCVPNLTFTSGGFFNPLHRDTKDLSDFAFGLFVPVNKHDWSIATNKPHFNLAGGAFVFPDYRCGIDFLKHDGFVKVVWRA
;
A
#
# COMPACT_ATOMS: atom_id res chain seq x y z
N MET A 1 25.82 18.05 10.24
CA MET A 1 24.91 17.14 10.94
C MET A 1 24.30 16.25 9.87
N VAL A 2 24.58 14.95 9.88
CA VAL A 2 24.00 14.03 8.88
C VAL A 2 22.58 13.75 9.33
N THR A 3 21.60 14.18 8.54
CA THR A 3 20.19 13.89 8.79
C THR A 3 19.95 12.45 8.33
N PHE A 4 19.68 11.53 9.25
CA PHE A 4 19.32 10.17 8.90
C PHE A 4 17.87 10.15 8.40
N GLN A 5 17.63 9.51 7.24
CA GLN A 5 16.30 9.18 6.75
C GLN A 5 15.95 7.78 7.24
N LEU A 6 14.71 7.56 7.67
CA LEU A 6 14.28 6.29 8.23
C LEU A 6 13.60 5.47 7.13
N LEU A 7 14.28 4.41 6.70
CA LEU A 7 13.79 3.38 5.79
C LEU A 7 13.75 2.09 6.61
N GLY A 8 12.60 1.39 6.62
CA GLY A 8 12.39 0.33 7.60
C GLY A 8 11.47 -0.78 7.13
N LEU A 9 11.84 -2.01 7.49
CA LEU A 9 10.93 -3.13 7.60
C LEU A 9 10.26 -3.05 8.97
N TYR A 10 8.97 -2.73 9.00
CA TYR A 10 8.21 -2.65 10.25
C TYR A 10 7.53 -4.00 10.50
N GLN A 11 8.18 -4.84 11.30
CA GLN A 11 7.68 -6.16 11.67
C GLN A 11 7.48 -6.23 13.19
N ASN A 12 6.43 -6.91 13.63
CA ASN A 12 6.24 -7.20 15.05
C ASN A 12 7.03 -8.48 15.40
N GLU A 13 8.29 -8.32 15.80
CA GLU A 13 9.20 -9.43 16.11
C GLU A 13 8.62 -10.42 17.13
N ALA A 14 7.91 -9.92 18.15
CA ALA A 14 7.28 -10.76 19.17
C ALA A 14 6.18 -11.65 18.56
N ALA A 15 5.34 -11.08 17.68
CA ALA A 15 4.31 -11.84 16.98
C ALA A 15 4.90 -12.84 15.99
N VAL A 16 5.95 -12.45 15.24
CA VAL A 16 6.68 -13.33 14.32
C VAL A 16 7.31 -14.49 15.09
N THR A 17 7.94 -14.22 16.23
CA THR A 17 8.56 -15.26 17.08
C THR A 17 7.53 -16.22 17.64
N HIS A 18 6.37 -15.71 18.09
CA HIS A 18 5.29 -16.52 18.64
C HIS A 18 4.59 -17.38 17.58
N SER A 19 4.59 -16.96 16.31
CA SER A 19 3.88 -17.62 15.21
C SER A 19 4.74 -17.77 13.95
N SER A 20 5.95 -18.29 14.13
CA SER A 20 6.99 -18.36 13.08
C SER A 20 6.57 -19.16 11.86
N THR A 21 5.88 -20.29 12.04
CA THR A 21 5.37 -21.10 10.93
C THR A 21 4.38 -20.30 10.07
N ALA A 22 3.37 -19.68 10.71
CA ALA A 22 2.36 -18.90 9.99
C ALA A 22 2.98 -17.68 9.27
N TYR A 23 3.96 -17.02 9.90
CA TYR A 23 4.70 -15.95 9.26
C TYR A 23 5.48 -16.44 8.03
N ASN A 24 6.20 -17.56 8.14
CA ASN A 24 6.96 -18.13 7.04
C ASN A 24 6.06 -18.53 5.87
N GLU A 25 4.91 -19.17 6.15
CA GLU A 25 3.91 -19.51 5.14
C GLU A 25 3.36 -18.26 4.43
N LEU A 26 3.04 -17.21 5.19
CA LEU A 26 2.59 -15.92 4.63
C LEU A 26 3.67 -15.29 3.73
N MET A 27 4.93 -15.30 4.17
CA MET A 27 6.04 -14.71 3.43
C MET A 27 6.37 -15.48 2.15
N GLN A 28 6.13 -16.80 2.09
CA GLN A 28 6.27 -17.58 0.85
C GLN A 28 5.26 -17.15 -0.23
N GLU A 29 4.05 -16.75 0.16
CA GLU A 29 3.00 -16.29 -0.77
C GLU A 29 3.10 -14.79 -1.10
N SER A 30 3.80 -14.02 -0.26
CA SER A 30 3.89 -12.55 -0.38
C SER A 30 4.49 -12.05 -1.71
N PRO A 31 5.50 -12.70 -2.33
CA PRO A 31 5.99 -12.30 -3.66
C PRO A 31 4.90 -12.27 -4.73
N LYS A 32 3.91 -13.16 -4.66
CA LYS A 32 2.76 -13.17 -5.58
C LYS A 32 1.87 -11.96 -5.36
N VAL A 33 1.64 -11.57 -4.11
CA VAL A 33 0.87 -10.36 -3.76
C VAL A 33 1.60 -9.11 -4.24
N SER A 34 2.91 -9.01 -4.00
CA SER A 34 3.72 -7.89 -4.48
C SER A 34 3.67 -7.75 -6.01
N SER A 35 3.84 -8.86 -6.74
CA SER A 35 3.71 -8.91 -8.20
C SER A 35 2.35 -8.36 -8.69
N ILE A 36 1.26 -8.72 -8.02
CA ILE A 36 -0.08 -8.21 -8.37
C ILE A 36 -0.17 -6.70 -8.15
N LEU A 37 0.31 -6.20 -7.02
CA LEU A 37 0.29 -4.77 -6.69
C LEU A 37 1.14 -3.96 -7.67
N GLY A 38 2.37 -4.39 -7.95
CA GLY A 38 3.24 -3.70 -8.90
C GLY A 38 2.67 -3.70 -10.32
N LYS A 39 2.07 -4.80 -10.77
CA LYS A 39 1.34 -4.82 -12.06
C LYS A 39 0.16 -3.86 -12.09
N MET A 40 -0.58 -3.73 -10.98
CA MET A 40 -1.66 -2.74 -10.90
C MET A 40 -1.14 -1.30 -10.96
N PHE A 41 -0.04 -1.02 -10.26
CA PHE A 41 0.59 0.31 -10.24
C PHE A 41 1.17 0.65 -11.62
N CYS A 42 1.98 -0.23 -12.21
CA CYS A 42 2.53 -0.04 -13.55
C CYS A 42 1.45 0.18 -14.61
N LYS A 43 0.32 -0.56 -14.53
CA LYS A 43 -0.79 -0.40 -15.48
C LYS A 43 -1.49 0.96 -15.38
N ILE A 44 -1.55 1.58 -14.21
CA ILE A 44 -2.23 2.88 -14.03
C ILE A 44 -1.28 4.07 -14.20
N ALA A 45 -0.01 3.93 -13.82
CA ALA A 45 0.99 4.99 -13.88
C ALA A 45 2.40 4.39 -14.03
N ASN A 46 2.75 3.99 -15.24
CA ASN A 46 4.03 3.33 -15.54
C ASN A 46 5.27 4.21 -15.24
N VAL A 47 5.18 5.53 -15.44
CA VAL A 47 6.27 6.47 -15.13
C VAL A 47 6.54 6.52 -13.62
N ALA A 48 5.49 6.79 -12.82
CA ALA A 48 5.60 6.80 -11.36
C ALA A 48 6.04 5.44 -10.78
N PHE A 49 5.65 4.33 -11.43
CA PHE A 49 6.13 3.01 -11.08
C PHE A 49 7.64 2.84 -11.36
N SER A 50 8.14 3.30 -12.51
CA SER A 50 9.57 3.26 -12.84
C SER A 50 10.39 4.08 -11.84
N GLU A 51 9.95 5.30 -11.54
CA GLU A 51 10.58 6.17 -10.53
C GLU A 51 10.59 5.51 -9.14
N ASN A 52 9.51 4.80 -8.79
CA ASN A 52 9.46 4.03 -7.55
C ASN A 52 10.50 2.91 -7.52
N GLN A 53 10.71 2.18 -8.62
CA GLN A 53 11.73 1.13 -8.72
C GLN A 53 13.16 1.68 -8.69
N GLU A 54 13.39 2.86 -9.25
CA GLU A 54 14.67 3.57 -9.15
C GLU A 54 14.99 3.87 -7.69
N LEU A 55 14.05 4.43 -6.93
CA LEU A 55 14.20 4.64 -5.49
C LEU A 55 14.43 3.33 -4.72
N MET A 56 13.73 2.25 -5.07
CA MET A 56 13.97 0.94 -4.46
C MET A 56 15.41 0.47 -4.66
N THR A 57 15.93 0.66 -5.87
CA THR A 57 17.29 0.24 -6.23
C THR A 57 18.34 1.11 -5.56
N GLU A 58 18.14 2.44 -5.55
CA GLU A 58 19.08 3.40 -4.96
C GLU A 58 19.23 3.21 -3.45
N TYR A 59 18.12 2.93 -2.76
CA TYR A 59 18.07 2.87 -1.30
C TYR A 59 17.88 1.45 -0.73
N SER A 60 18.06 0.40 -1.55
CA SER A 60 17.85 -1.00 -1.17
C SER A 60 16.48 -1.26 -0.50
N ILE A 61 15.42 -0.59 -0.97
CA ILE A 61 14.09 -0.68 -0.34
C ILE A 61 13.47 -2.06 -0.65
N PRO A 62 13.08 -2.84 0.37
CA PRO A 62 12.48 -4.15 0.18
C PRO A 62 11.05 -4.06 -0.38
N SER A 63 10.67 -5.09 -1.14
CA SER A 63 9.31 -5.30 -1.65
C SER A 63 8.42 -6.01 -0.62
N ILE A 64 7.09 -6.03 -0.81
CA ILE A 64 6.22 -6.94 -0.04
C ILE A 64 6.70 -8.38 -0.25
N GLY A 65 7.00 -9.07 0.85
CA GLY A 65 7.51 -10.44 0.83
C GLY A 65 9.03 -10.57 0.83
N HIS A 66 9.78 -9.47 0.81
CA HIS A 66 11.21 -9.52 1.14
C HIS A 66 11.36 -9.62 2.67
N PRO A 67 11.95 -10.70 3.20
CA PRO A 67 12.16 -10.84 4.64
C PRO A 67 13.22 -9.89 5.18
N ASP A 68 14.09 -9.36 4.31
CA ASP A 68 15.23 -8.52 4.67
C ASP A 68 15.57 -7.51 3.55
N PHE A 69 16.49 -6.61 3.84
CA PHE A 69 17.08 -5.66 2.89
C PHE A 69 18.02 -6.37 1.88
N ASP A 70 18.43 -5.63 0.86
CA ASP A 70 19.41 -6.05 -0.17
C ASP A 70 19.01 -7.28 -1.00
N ILE A 71 17.74 -7.71 -0.91
CA ILE A 71 17.18 -8.71 -1.81
C ILE A 71 16.85 -8.05 -3.16
N PRO A 72 17.37 -8.56 -4.29
CA PRO A 72 17.13 -7.97 -5.59
C PRO A 72 15.64 -7.84 -5.92
N ILE A 73 15.24 -6.64 -6.35
CA ILE A 73 13.87 -6.39 -6.79
C ILE A 73 13.60 -7.04 -8.15
N ARG A 74 12.36 -7.49 -8.36
CA ARG A 74 11.85 -8.02 -9.62
C ARG A 74 11.16 -6.91 -10.42
N GLU A 75 10.96 -7.15 -11.71
CA GLU A 75 10.34 -6.21 -12.66
C GLU A 75 8.97 -5.69 -12.20
N ASP A 76 8.22 -6.48 -11.43
CA ASP A 76 6.89 -6.12 -10.92
C ASP A 76 6.86 -5.80 -9.42
N ASN A 77 8.01 -5.49 -8.83
CA ASN A 77 8.06 -4.99 -7.45
C ASN A 77 7.88 -3.47 -7.41
N CYS A 78 7.18 -3.01 -6.38
CA CYS A 78 7.07 -1.61 -5.96
C CYS A 78 7.16 -1.55 -4.44
N VAL A 79 7.46 -0.37 -3.88
CA VAL A 79 7.42 -0.11 -2.43
C VAL A 79 5.97 -0.10 -1.98
N PRO A 80 5.56 -1.02 -1.10
CA PRO A 80 4.20 -1.02 -0.60
C PRO A 80 4.15 -0.72 0.89
N ASN A 81 3.04 -0.13 1.33
CA ASN A 81 2.60 -0.17 2.71
C ASN A 81 1.25 -0.87 2.78
N LEU A 82 0.97 -1.53 3.90
CA LEU A 82 -0.33 -2.12 4.18
C LEU A 82 -0.86 -1.50 5.46
N THR A 83 -1.99 -0.82 5.37
CA THR A 83 -2.62 -0.14 6.51
C THR A 83 -4.06 -0.63 6.68
N PHE A 84 -4.42 -0.95 7.92
CA PHE A 84 -5.78 -1.32 8.32
C PHE A 84 -6.40 -0.16 9.09
N THR A 85 -7.38 0.52 8.48
CA THR A 85 -8.08 1.65 9.10
C THR A 85 -9.46 1.23 9.59
N SER A 86 -9.85 1.65 10.80
CA SER A 86 -11.17 1.33 11.34
C SER A 86 -11.67 2.35 12.36
N GLY A 87 -12.87 2.14 12.90
CA GLY A 87 -13.41 3.00 13.95
C GLY A 87 -13.74 4.43 13.49
N GLY A 88 -13.97 4.64 12.19
CA GLY A 88 -14.16 5.99 11.64
C GLY A 88 -12.84 6.77 11.50
N PHE A 89 -11.73 6.05 11.28
CA PHE A 89 -10.43 6.63 10.95
C PHE A 89 -10.58 7.84 10.01
N PHE A 90 -9.97 8.94 10.42
CA PHE A 90 -9.92 10.17 9.66
C PHE A 90 -8.46 10.59 9.58
N ASN A 91 -7.98 10.76 8.35
CA ASN A 91 -6.67 11.31 8.09
C ASN A 91 -6.82 12.80 7.77
N PRO A 92 -6.41 13.72 8.66
CA PRO A 92 -6.50 15.15 8.39
C PRO A 92 -5.73 15.52 7.12
N LEU A 93 -6.17 16.58 6.46
CA LEU A 93 -5.47 17.10 5.28
C LEU A 93 -4.03 17.48 5.65
N HIS A 94 -3.07 16.89 4.94
CA HIS A 94 -1.65 17.20 5.07
C HIS A 94 -0.91 16.89 3.77
N ARG A 95 0.38 17.24 3.75
CA ARG A 95 1.32 16.87 2.70
C ARG A 95 2.61 16.40 3.33
N ASP A 96 3.11 15.25 2.89
CA ASP A 96 4.32 14.65 3.44
C ASP A 96 5.55 15.19 2.72
N THR A 97 6.03 16.34 3.19
CA THR A 97 7.17 17.06 2.58
C THR A 97 8.53 16.34 2.66
N LYS A 98 8.59 15.18 3.30
CA LYS A 98 9.82 14.40 3.51
C LYS A 98 9.82 13.08 2.75
N ASP A 99 8.74 12.76 2.02
CA ASP A 99 8.69 11.56 1.22
C ASP A 99 9.68 11.66 0.06
N LEU A 100 10.43 10.58 -0.17
CA LEU A 100 11.36 10.48 -1.30
C LEU A 100 10.62 10.33 -2.64
N SER A 101 9.45 9.69 -2.61
CA SER A 101 8.63 9.47 -3.79
C SER A 101 7.72 10.67 -4.03
N ASP A 102 7.74 11.23 -5.23
CA ASP A 102 6.80 12.29 -5.65
C ASP A 102 5.37 11.76 -5.76
N PHE A 103 5.19 10.46 -5.95
CA PHE A 103 3.89 9.83 -6.16
C PHE A 103 3.63 8.70 -5.17
N ALA A 104 2.36 8.59 -4.77
CA ALA A 104 1.84 7.47 -4.00
C ALA A 104 0.81 6.69 -4.83
N PHE A 105 0.87 5.36 -4.71
CA PHE A 105 -0.17 4.46 -5.20
C PHE A 105 -0.98 3.93 -4.02
N GLY A 106 -2.29 4.05 -4.10
CA GLY A 106 -3.23 3.58 -3.09
C GLY A 106 -4.24 2.62 -3.68
N LEU A 107 -4.43 1.49 -2.98
CA LEU A 107 -5.49 0.52 -3.24
C LEU A 107 -6.42 0.50 -2.02
N PHE A 108 -7.66 0.98 -2.20
CA PHE A 108 -8.68 0.96 -1.16
C PHE A 108 -9.62 -0.23 -1.38
N VAL A 109 -9.63 -1.15 -0.43
CA VAL A 109 -10.42 -2.38 -0.48
C VAL A 109 -11.45 -2.37 0.63
N PRO A 110 -12.75 -2.50 0.31
CA PRO A 110 -13.78 -2.59 1.34
C PRO A 110 -13.72 -3.91 2.08
N VAL A 111 -13.94 -3.85 3.40
CA VAL A 111 -13.98 -5.01 4.29
C VAL A 111 -15.29 -5.02 5.07
N ASN A 112 -15.75 -6.22 5.43
CA ASN A 112 -16.86 -6.37 6.36
C ASN A 112 -16.41 -5.94 7.77
N LYS A 113 -17.14 -4.99 8.38
CA LYS A 113 -16.78 -4.43 9.69
C LYS A 113 -16.84 -5.44 10.84
N HIS A 114 -17.57 -6.55 10.69
CA HIS A 114 -17.74 -7.54 11.74
C HIS A 114 -16.61 -8.58 11.76
N ASP A 115 -16.19 -9.06 10.59
CA ASP A 115 -15.26 -10.19 10.45
C ASP A 115 -14.00 -9.87 9.62
N TRP A 116 -13.90 -8.63 9.10
CA TRP A 116 -12.78 -8.14 8.28
C TRP A 116 -12.55 -8.88 6.97
N SER A 117 -13.50 -9.72 6.57
CA SER A 117 -13.44 -10.37 5.27
C SER A 117 -13.47 -9.34 4.16
N ILE A 118 -12.65 -9.58 3.13
CA ILE A 118 -12.67 -8.78 1.91
C ILE A 118 -14.02 -8.98 1.25
N ALA A 119 -14.65 -7.87 0.87
CA ALA A 119 -15.93 -7.89 0.20
C ALA A 119 -15.77 -8.50 -1.21
N THR A 120 -16.11 -9.79 -1.38
CA THR A 120 -15.70 -10.56 -2.56
C THR A 120 -16.82 -11.00 -3.51
N ASN A 121 -18.11 -10.85 -3.19
CA ASN A 121 -19.13 -11.66 -3.90
C ASN A 121 -20.51 -11.02 -4.12
N LYS A 122 -20.68 -9.69 -4.11
CA LYS A 122 -21.99 -9.08 -4.40
C LYS A 122 -21.89 -7.82 -5.25
N PRO A 123 -22.72 -7.67 -6.31
CA PRO A 123 -22.96 -6.34 -6.87
C PRO A 123 -23.59 -5.51 -5.75
N HIS A 124 -23.03 -4.33 -5.50
CA HIS A 124 -23.46 -3.39 -4.47
C HIS A 124 -23.19 -3.85 -3.03
N PHE A 125 -21.97 -3.61 -2.58
CA PHE A 125 -21.71 -3.57 -1.13
C PHE A 125 -22.45 -2.36 -0.56
N ASN A 126 -23.17 -2.55 0.56
CA ASN A 126 -23.63 -1.42 1.37
C ASN A 126 -22.41 -0.80 2.06
N LEU A 127 -21.61 -0.08 1.29
CA LEU A 127 -20.50 0.71 1.81
C LEU A 127 -21.08 1.80 2.72
N ALA A 128 -20.40 2.02 3.83
CA ALA A 128 -20.75 3.06 4.78
C ALA A 128 -19.61 4.08 4.84
N GLY A 129 -19.77 5.17 4.11
CA GLY A 129 -18.81 6.27 4.01
C GLY A 129 -17.49 5.91 3.30
N GLY A 130 -16.50 6.77 3.55
CA GLY A 130 -15.20 6.72 2.91
C GLY A 130 -15.10 7.69 1.74
N ALA A 131 -14.09 8.54 1.77
CA ALA A 131 -13.74 9.40 0.66
C ALA A 131 -12.24 9.70 0.69
N PHE A 132 -11.68 9.97 -0.49
CA PHE A 132 -10.33 10.50 -0.61
C PHE A 132 -10.40 11.84 -1.34
N VAL A 133 -9.98 12.93 -0.70
CA VAL A 133 -10.20 14.28 -1.21
C VAL A 133 -8.88 14.95 -1.58
N PHE A 134 -8.94 15.76 -2.63
CA PHE A 134 -7.84 16.57 -3.13
C PHE A 134 -8.28 18.05 -3.13
N PRO A 135 -8.15 18.76 -1.99
CA PRO A 135 -8.72 20.10 -1.82
C PRO A 135 -8.20 21.11 -2.84
N ASP A 136 -6.91 21.08 -3.15
CA ASP A 136 -6.26 22.00 -4.10
C ASP A 136 -6.83 21.86 -5.52
N TYR A 137 -7.27 20.65 -5.87
CA TYR A 137 -7.89 20.34 -7.16
C TYR A 137 -9.43 20.39 -7.11
N ARG A 138 -10.00 20.68 -5.94
CA ARG A 138 -11.46 20.71 -5.68
C ARG A 138 -12.17 19.45 -6.17
N CYS A 139 -11.51 18.31 -6.05
CA CYS A 139 -12.06 17.01 -6.43
C CYS A 139 -11.88 15.99 -5.31
N GLY A 140 -12.58 14.87 -5.44
CA GLY A 140 -12.48 13.77 -4.50
C GLY A 140 -13.12 12.52 -5.06
N ILE A 141 -12.75 11.39 -4.49
CA ILE A 141 -13.28 10.08 -4.80
C ILE A 141 -14.24 9.71 -3.67
N ASP A 142 -15.53 9.65 -3.98
CA ASP A 142 -16.55 9.12 -3.08
C ASP A 142 -16.57 7.60 -3.20
N PHE A 143 -16.16 6.91 -2.12
CA PHE A 143 -16.08 5.45 -2.14
C PHE A 143 -17.46 4.79 -2.23
N LEU A 144 -18.54 5.50 -1.89
CA LEU A 144 -19.91 5.00 -2.02
C LEU A 144 -20.38 4.87 -3.48
N LYS A 145 -19.64 5.44 -4.43
CA LYS A 145 -20.02 5.49 -5.84
C LYS A 145 -19.30 4.46 -6.70
N HIS A 146 -18.54 3.54 -6.10
CA HIS A 146 -17.86 2.47 -6.84
C HIS A 146 -18.34 1.07 -6.42
N ASP A 147 -18.38 0.16 -7.39
CA ASP A 147 -18.56 -1.26 -7.15
C ASP A 147 -17.19 -1.94 -7.13
N GLY A 148 -16.62 -2.19 -5.94
CA GLY A 148 -15.35 -2.91 -5.78
C GLY A 148 -14.26 -2.14 -5.05
N PHE A 149 -13.03 -2.21 -5.56
CA PHE A 149 -11.85 -1.55 -5.00
C PHE A 149 -11.47 -0.31 -5.80
N VAL A 150 -10.90 0.70 -5.14
CA VAL A 150 -10.38 1.92 -5.78
C VAL A 150 -8.88 1.83 -5.89
N LYS A 151 -8.38 2.15 -7.09
CA LYS A 151 -6.95 2.39 -7.33
C LYS A 151 -6.78 3.86 -7.65
N VAL A 152 -5.85 4.51 -6.99
CA VAL A 152 -5.53 5.91 -7.25
C VAL A 152 -4.02 6.12 -7.16
N VAL A 153 -3.50 6.92 -8.07
CA VAL A 153 -2.14 7.46 -8.01
C VAL A 153 -2.27 8.96 -7.85
N TRP A 154 -1.57 9.52 -6.88
CA TRP A 154 -1.56 10.96 -6.62
C TRP A 154 -0.17 11.43 -6.26
N ARG A 155 0.03 12.74 -6.36
CA ARG A 155 1.27 13.37 -5.92
C ARG A 155 1.31 13.48 -4.41
N ALA A 156 2.36 12.97 -3.77
CA ALA A 156 2.57 13.01 -2.32
C ALA A 156 3.08 14.39 -1.82
#